data_AF-A0A8S3YG22-F1
#
_entry.id   AF-A0A8S3YG22-F1
#
_cell.length_a   1.000
_cell.length_b   1.000
_cell.length_c   1.000
_cell.angle_alpha   90.00
_cell.angle_beta   90.00
_cell.angle_gamma   90.00
#
_symmetry.space_group_name_H-M   'P 1'
#
loop_
_entity.id
_entity.type
_entity.pdbx_description
1 polymer ?
#
loop_
_entity_poly.entity_id
_entity_poly.type
_entity_poly.pdbx_seq_one_letter_code
_entity_poly.pdbx_strand_id
1 'polypeptide(L)'
;MSLEDEIESDQKRLYKSLERPEVCGAGPGPDQANTVAFWRGLWSEPVNHCEGPWTEVVASQCASITPMDPVIITPDDVAEAVHRAPNWKSPGLDALHHYWLKGFMVCHAVLARQFQEALNQKSLP
;
A
#
# COMPACT_ATOMS: atom_id res chain seq x y z
N MET A 1 0.78 -37.43 3.53
CA MET A 1 1.43 -36.56 2.54
C MET A 1 0.87 -35.18 2.82
N SER A 2 1.68 -34.32 3.42
CA SER A 2 1.21 -33.03 3.94
C SER A 2 1.01 -32.06 2.77
N LEU A 3 0.06 -31.11 2.89
CA LEU A 3 -0.18 -30.06 1.88
C LEU A 3 1.09 -29.28 1.54
N GLU A 4 2.01 -29.17 2.50
CA GLU A 4 3.32 -28.53 2.36
C GLU A 4 4.22 -29.24 1.34
N ASP A 5 4.21 -30.58 1.30
CA ASP A 5 4.99 -31.38 0.34
C ASP A 5 4.46 -31.20 -1.10
N GLU A 6 3.16 -30.97 -1.25
CA GLU A 6 2.49 -30.82 -2.55
C GLU A 6 2.69 -29.42 -3.15
N ILE A 7 2.80 -28.39 -2.30
CA ILE A 7 3.16 -27.02 -2.72
C ILE A 7 4.58 -26.98 -3.30
N GLU A 8 5.53 -27.67 -2.68
CA GLU A 8 6.93 -27.63 -3.10
C GLU A 8 7.18 -28.42 -4.39
N SER A 9 6.43 -29.50 -4.62
CA SER A 9 6.61 -30.36 -5.79
C SER A 9 6.02 -29.80 -7.09
N ASP A 10 4.81 -29.23 -7.09
CA ASP A 10 4.15 -28.73 -8.31
C ASP A 10 3.05 -27.70 -8.02
N GLN A 11 3.48 -26.46 -7.78
CA GLN A 11 2.61 -25.32 -7.50
C GLN A 11 1.51 -25.13 -8.57
N LYS A 12 1.85 -25.33 -9.86
CA LYS A 12 0.88 -25.11 -10.95
C LYS A 12 -0.25 -26.12 -10.92
N ARG A 13 0.05 -27.38 -10.58
CA ARG A 13 -0.96 -28.43 -10.45
C ARG A 13 -1.87 -28.21 -9.26
N LEU A 14 -1.33 -27.72 -8.14
CA LEU A 14 -2.12 -27.31 -6.99
C LEU A 14 -3.04 -26.13 -7.33
N TYR A 15 -2.53 -25.06 -7.93
CA TYR A 15 -3.39 -23.92 -8.31
C TYR A 15 -4.50 -24.33 -9.27
N LYS A 16 -4.21 -25.22 -10.23
CA LYS A 16 -5.25 -25.77 -11.12
C LYS A 16 -6.28 -26.64 -10.41
N SER A 17 -5.94 -27.30 -9.30
CA SER A 17 -6.90 -28.10 -8.53
C SER A 17 -7.76 -27.23 -7.59
N LEU A 18 -7.22 -26.09 -7.15
CA LEU A 18 -7.93 -25.06 -6.39
C LEU A 18 -8.83 -24.20 -7.27
N GLU A 19 -8.43 -23.96 -8.51
CA GLU A 19 -9.27 -23.38 -9.55
C GLU A 19 -10.43 -24.33 -9.82
N ARG A 20 -11.55 -24.09 -9.14
CA ARG A 20 -12.84 -24.74 -9.40
C ARG A 20 -13.70 -23.76 -10.17
N PRO A 21 -13.52 -23.62 -11.50
CA PRO A 21 -14.28 -22.66 -12.31
C PRO A 21 -15.79 -22.91 -12.22
N GLU A 22 -16.20 -24.13 -11.91
CA GLU A 22 -17.60 -24.53 -11.67
C GLU A 22 -18.21 -23.85 -10.42
N VAL A 23 -17.38 -23.49 -9.45
CA VAL A 23 -17.78 -22.76 -8.22
C VAL A 23 -17.75 -21.24 -8.44
N CYS A 24 -16.90 -20.75 -9.34
CA CYS A 24 -16.63 -19.32 -9.52
C CYS A 24 -17.54 -18.59 -10.53
N GLY A 25 -18.54 -19.24 -11.14
CA GLY A 25 -19.31 -18.62 -12.22
C GLY A 25 -20.79 -18.99 -12.36
N ALA A 26 -21.37 -19.78 -11.44
CA ALA A 26 -22.71 -20.35 -11.64
C ALA A 26 -23.88 -19.54 -11.02
N GLY A 27 -23.62 -18.41 -10.36
CA GLY A 27 -24.66 -17.62 -9.69
C GLY A 27 -24.61 -16.12 -10.03
N PRO A 28 -25.72 -15.37 -9.86
CA PRO A 28 -25.68 -13.91 -9.88
C PRO A 28 -24.66 -13.43 -8.85
N GLY A 29 -23.82 -12.47 -9.25
CA GLY A 29 -22.80 -11.90 -8.38
C GLY A 29 -23.40 -11.32 -7.09
N PRO A 30 -22.60 -11.14 -6.03
CA PRO A 30 -23.08 -10.56 -4.79
C PRO A 30 -23.67 -9.17 -5.07
N ASP A 31 -24.80 -8.87 -4.42
CA ASP A 31 -25.44 -7.56 -4.52
C ASP A 31 -24.46 -6.44 -4.15
N GLN A 32 -24.53 -5.32 -4.88
CA GLN A 32 -23.60 -4.20 -4.71
C GLN A 32 -23.74 -3.59 -3.32
N ALA A 33 -24.96 -3.45 -2.81
CA ALA A 33 -25.18 -2.87 -1.49
C ALA A 33 -24.64 -3.80 -0.40
N ASN A 34 -24.85 -5.11 -0.51
CA ASN A 34 -24.28 -6.09 0.40
C ASN A 34 -22.74 -6.11 0.39
N THR A 35 -22.13 -6.02 -0.80
CA THR A 35 -20.67 -5.95 -0.96
C THR A 35 -20.10 -4.69 -0.29
N VAL A 36 -20.74 -3.54 -0.55
CA VAL A 36 -20.34 -2.27 0.08
C VAL A 36 -20.52 -2.33 1.60
N ALA A 37 -21.63 -2.88 2.09
CA ALA A 37 -21.88 -3.00 3.53
C ALA A 37 -20.84 -3.90 4.21
N PHE A 38 -20.51 -5.03 3.60
CA PHE A 38 -19.47 -5.94 4.08
C PHE A 38 -18.11 -5.24 4.23
N TRP A 39 -17.61 -4.61 3.16
CA TRP A 39 -16.30 -3.94 3.19
C TRP A 39 -16.30 -2.70 4.08
N ARG A 40 -17.42 -1.96 4.15
CA ARG A 40 -17.57 -0.81 5.04
C ARG A 40 -17.44 -1.20 6.51
N GLY A 41 -18.07 -2.29 6.94
CA GLY A 41 -17.95 -2.78 8.31
C GLY A 41 -16.50 -3.16 8.67
N LEU A 42 -15.71 -3.63 7.70
CA LEU A 42 -14.32 -4.00 7.92
C LEU A 42 -13.36 -2.79 7.92
N TRP A 43 -13.57 -1.81 7.04
CA TRP A 43 -12.58 -0.75 6.76
C TRP A 43 -12.99 0.65 7.19
N SER A 44 -14.29 0.91 7.38
CA SER A 44 -14.81 2.25 7.70
C SER A 44 -15.23 2.41 9.15
N GLU A 45 -15.43 1.32 9.87
CA GLU A 45 -15.75 1.37 11.30
C GLU A 45 -14.45 1.39 12.11
N PRO A 46 -14.25 2.39 12.99
CA PRO A 46 -13.08 2.40 13.85
C PRO A 46 -13.21 1.28 14.90
N VAL A 47 -12.38 0.25 14.76
CA VAL A 47 -12.29 -0.85 15.72
C VAL A 47 -11.07 -0.62 16.61
N ASN A 48 -11.25 -0.74 17.93
CA ASN A 48 -10.12 -0.80 18.85
C ASN A 48 -9.50 -2.19 18.76
N HIS A 49 -8.40 -2.31 18.04
CA HIS A 49 -7.63 -3.54 17.97
C HIS A 49 -6.87 -3.71 19.29
N CYS A 50 -7.25 -4.73 20.07
CA CYS A 50 -6.40 -5.22 21.15
C CYS A 50 -5.33 -6.10 20.52
N GLU A 51 -4.12 -5.55 20.42
CA GLU A 51 -2.97 -6.30 19.95
C GLU A 51 -2.69 -7.50 20.87
N GLY A 52 -2.34 -8.63 20.28
CA GLY A 52 -2.06 -9.86 21.02
C GLY A 52 -0.64 -9.88 21.62
N PRO A 53 -0.32 -10.90 22.45
CA PRO A 53 1.00 -11.05 23.10
C PRO A 53 2.18 -11.12 22.12
N TRP A 54 1.92 -11.42 20.85
CA TRP A 54 2.94 -11.44 19.78
C TRP A 54 3.61 -10.09 19.58
N THR A 55 2.94 -8.97 19.90
CA THR A 55 3.53 -7.63 19.79
C THR A 55 4.67 -7.41 20.76
N GLU A 56 4.58 -7.96 21.98
CA GLU A 56 5.67 -7.93 22.96
C GLU A 56 6.87 -8.74 22.48
N VAL A 57 6.62 -9.89 21.86
CA VAL A 57 7.66 -10.73 21.25
C VAL A 57 8.37 -9.96 20.14
N VAL A 58 7.63 -9.34 19.21
CA VAL A 58 8.22 -8.55 18.13
C VAL A 58 8.95 -7.32 18.68
N ALA A 59 8.39 -6.62 19.66
CA ALA A 59 9.05 -5.48 20.31
C ALA A 59 10.38 -5.90 20.96
N SER A 60 10.43 -7.07 21.62
CA SER A 60 11.66 -7.59 22.22
C SER A 60 12.72 -7.96 21.17
N GLN A 61 12.30 -8.54 20.04
CA GLN A 61 13.19 -8.87 18.93
C GLN A 61 13.74 -7.59 18.28
N CYS A 62 12.91 -6.57 18.15
CA CYS A 62 13.27 -5.27 17.59
C CYS A 62 14.04 -4.36 18.55
N ALA A 63 14.11 -4.67 19.85
CA ALA A 63 14.76 -3.81 20.85
C ALA A 63 16.27 -3.59 20.59
N SER A 64 16.91 -4.54 19.91
CA SER A 64 18.33 -4.45 19.52
C SER A 64 18.56 -3.74 18.18
N ILE A 65 17.49 -3.47 17.43
CA ILE A 65 17.57 -2.84 16.12
C ILE A 65 17.72 -1.34 16.32
N THR A 66 18.71 -0.76 15.65
CA THR A 66 18.91 0.70 15.68
C THR A 66 17.69 1.38 15.04
N PRO A 67 17.06 2.36 15.70
CA PRO A 67 15.97 3.11 15.11
C PRO A 67 16.38 3.73 13.78
N MET A 68 15.44 3.80 12.83
CA MET A 68 15.67 4.50 11.57
C MET A 68 15.95 5.98 11.84
N ASP A 69 16.97 6.53 11.19
CA ASP A 69 17.30 7.95 11.27
C ASP A 69 16.11 8.82 10.82
N PRO A 70 16.02 10.06 11.31
CA PRO A 70 15.00 11.00 10.86
C PRO A 70 15.06 11.17 9.34
N VAL A 71 13.96 10.86 8.66
CA VAL A 71 13.85 11.07 7.21
C VAL A 71 13.62 12.56 6.94
N ILE A 72 14.54 13.15 6.19
CA ILE A 72 14.44 14.52 5.69
C ILE A 72 14.24 14.46 4.18
N ILE A 73 13.09 14.90 3.70
CA ILE A 73 12.79 14.98 2.26
C ILE A 73 13.33 16.31 1.73
N THR A 74 14.29 16.21 0.81
CA THR A 74 14.91 17.35 0.15
C THR A 74 14.30 17.60 -1.24
N PRO A 75 14.53 18.78 -1.84
CA PRO A 75 14.11 19.04 -3.23
C PRO A 75 14.76 18.08 -4.23
N ASP A 76 15.99 17.63 -3.97
CA ASP A 76 16.70 16.68 -4.84
C ASP A 76 16.04 15.29 -4.82
N ASP A 77 15.53 14.86 -3.65
CA ASP A 77 14.75 13.62 -3.55
C ASP A 77 13.48 13.70 -4.40
N VAL A 78 12.81 14.85 -4.40
CA VAL A 78 11.63 15.10 -5.23
C VAL A 78 12.01 15.11 -6.70
N ALA A 79 13.13 15.74 -7.07
CA ALA A 79 13.61 15.80 -8.45
C ALA A 79 13.90 14.39 -8.98
N GLU A 80 14.58 13.55 -8.21
CA GLU A 80 14.89 12.16 -8.59
C GLU A 80 13.62 11.30 -8.70
N ALA A 81 12.68 11.45 -7.76
CA ALA A 81 11.41 10.74 -7.79
C ALA A 81 10.57 11.13 -9.02
N VAL A 82 10.45 12.43 -9.29
CA VAL A 82 9.71 12.96 -10.43
C VAL A 82 10.38 12.57 -11.75
N HIS A 83 11.72 12.57 -11.81
CA HIS A 83 12.47 12.17 -13.00
C HIS A 83 12.13 10.73 -13.45
N ARG A 84 12.02 9.79 -12.48
CA ARG A 84 11.65 8.39 -12.72
C ARG A 84 10.18 8.18 -13.07
N ALA A 85 9.31 9.16 -12.79
CA ALA A 85 7.89 9.03 -13.03
C ALA A 85 7.54 9.09 -14.54
N PRO A 86 6.58 8.29 -15.05
CA PRO A 86 6.14 8.37 -16.45
C PRO A 86 5.45 9.71 -16.73
N ASN A 87 5.83 10.37 -17.84
CA ASN A 87 5.37 11.72 -18.19
C ASN A 87 3.85 11.88 -18.23
N TRP A 88 3.15 10.92 -18.83
CA TRP A 88 1.72 11.00 -19.16
C TRP A 88 0.85 10.12 -18.27
N LYS A 89 1.26 9.89 -17.02
CA LYS A 89 0.40 9.23 -16.05
C LYS A 89 -0.80 10.13 -15.73
N SER A 90 -1.96 9.53 -15.45
CA SER A 90 -3.17 10.26 -15.08
C SER A 90 -2.89 11.24 -13.96
N PRO A 91 -3.30 12.52 -14.09
CA PRO A 91 -3.03 13.52 -13.08
C PRO A 91 -3.91 13.31 -11.85
N GLY A 92 -3.48 13.85 -10.71
CA GLY A 92 -4.25 13.82 -9.48
C GLY A 92 -5.36 14.87 -9.46
N LEU A 93 -5.86 15.17 -8.26
CA LEU A 93 -6.83 16.24 -8.00
C LEU A 93 -6.32 17.63 -8.43
N ASP A 94 -5.00 17.79 -8.53
CA ASP A 94 -4.30 18.99 -8.99
C ASP A 94 -4.27 19.15 -10.52
N ALA A 95 -4.77 18.16 -11.26
CA ALA A 95 -4.73 18.08 -12.73
C ALA A 95 -3.32 18.22 -13.34
N LEU A 96 -2.26 18.04 -12.54
CA LEU A 96 -0.89 18.25 -12.97
C LEU A 96 -0.23 16.93 -13.37
N HIS A 97 0.22 16.84 -14.62
CA HIS A 97 0.98 15.68 -15.09
C HIS A 97 2.44 15.73 -14.63
N HIS A 98 3.06 14.55 -14.46
CA HIS A 98 4.48 14.43 -14.16
C HIS A 98 5.38 15.13 -15.18
N TYR A 99 4.95 15.21 -16.45
CA TYR A 99 5.65 15.98 -17.49
C TYR A 99 5.94 17.42 -17.04
N TRP A 100 4.95 18.09 -16.46
CA TRP A 100 5.09 19.47 -15.99
C TRP A 100 5.90 19.55 -14.69
N LEU A 101 5.71 18.58 -13.79
CA LEU A 101 6.53 18.48 -12.57
C LEU A 101 8.02 18.33 -12.87
N LYS A 102 8.39 17.61 -13.94
CA LYS A 102 9.79 17.50 -14.38
C LYS A 102 10.37 18.85 -14.82
N GLY A 103 9.56 19.70 -15.44
CA GLY A 103 9.99 21.02 -15.92
C GLY A 103 10.00 22.10 -14.84
N PHE A 104 9.11 22.01 -13.85
CA PHE A 104 8.93 23.05 -12.83
C PHE A 104 9.74 22.76 -11.56
N MET A 105 11.04 23.03 -11.62
CA MET A 105 11.97 22.88 -10.48
C MET A 105 11.53 23.69 -9.24
N VAL A 106 10.87 24.84 -9.44
CA VAL A 106 10.32 25.66 -8.34
C VAL A 106 9.30 24.89 -7.51
N CYS A 107 8.54 23.97 -8.13
CA CYS A 107 7.57 23.13 -7.43
C CYS A 107 8.24 22.09 -6.53
N HIS A 108 9.47 21.65 -6.83
CA HIS A 108 10.16 20.61 -6.05
C HIS A 108 10.42 21.06 -4.62
N ALA A 109 10.82 22.31 -4.42
CA ALA A 109 11.02 22.88 -3.09
C ALA A 109 9.71 22.93 -2.28
N VAL A 110 8.60 23.29 -2.93
CA VAL A 110 7.29 23.34 -2.28
C VAL A 110 6.81 21.93 -1.93
N LEU A 111 6.94 20.97 -2.84
CA LEU A 111 6.58 19.56 -2.63
C LEU A 111 7.39 18.93 -1.51
N ALA A 112 8.71 19.13 -1.48
CA ALA A 112 9.57 18.62 -0.42
C ALA A 112 9.11 19.13 0.97
N ARG A 113 8.81 20.43 1.08
CA ARG A 113 8.27 21.01 2.30
C ARG A 113 6.94 20.37 2.71
N GLN A 114 6.00 20.23 1.78
CA GLN A 114 4.68 19.65 2.05
C GLN A 114 4.79 18.17 2.47
N PHE A 115 5.64 17.39 1.81
CA PHE A 115 5.88 16.00 2.20
C PHE A 115 6.53 15.90 3.57
N GLN A 116 7.49 16.79 3.89
CA GLN A 116 8.08 16.84 5.22
C GLN A 116 7.06 17.23 6.29
N GLU A 117 6.18 18.19 6.01
CA GLU A 117 5.10 18.59 6.91
C GLU A 117 4.15 17.43 7.19
N ALA A 118 3.75 16.68 6.16
CA ALA A 118 2.90 15.50 6.31
C ALA A 118 3.57 14.39 7.15
N LEU A 119 4.87 14.13 6.94
CA LEU A 119 5.65 13.19 7.75
C LEU A 119 5.68 13.61 9.22
N ASN A 120 5.90 14.89 9.49
CA ASN A 120 5.98 15.43 10.85
C ASN A 120 4.62 15.40 11.56
N GLN A 121 3.53 15.67 10.84
CA GLN A 121 2.17 15.71 11.39
C GLN A 121 1.55 14.31 11.56
N LYS A 122 2.14 13.27 10.96
CA LYS A 122 1.56 11.92 10.86
C LYS A 122 0.15 11.90 10.26
N SER A 123 -0.19 12.92 9.48
CA SER A 123 -1.46 13.09 8.79
C SER A 123 -1.15 13.54 7.37
N LEU A 124 -1.83 12.93 6.41
CA LEU A 124 -1.88 13.46 5.05
C LEU A 124 -2.84 14.66 5.02
N PRO A 125 -2.57 15.70 4.21
CA PRO A 125 -3.52 16.77 3.94
C PRO A 125 -4.78 16.29 3.21
#